data_AF-A0A7K7LE14-F1
#
_entry.id   AF-A0A7K7LE14-F1
#
_cell.length_a   1.000
_cell.length_b   1.000
_cell.length_c   1.000
_cell.angle_alpha   90.00
_cell.angle_beta   90.00
_cell.angle_gamma   90.00
#
_symmetry.space_group_name_H-M   'P 1'
#
loop_
_entity.id
_entity.type
_entity.pdbx_description
1 polymer ?
#
loop_
_entity_poly.entity_id
_entity_poly.type
_entity_poly.pdbx_seq_one_letter_code
_entity_poly.pdbx_strand_id
1 'polypeptide(L)'
;SNLSWLGYGCLKPDWTLIIVNSIGAALQSLYILVYFYYSPTKVGAGPAGSGGHRGPPTLTAPRCVPQRQVLLKVLMVLALLAAAYGYFTCYFTNEDTRRSHVGLFCSTFTVVMYASPLADLAKVIRSRSTRCLSFPLTVTTFLASSSWTLYGLWLKDPYIMVPNVPGIATSVVRLWLFWRYAPGRDNPYRPLHA
;
A
#
# COMPACT_ATOMS: atom_id res chain seq x y z
N SER A 1 -2.79 -8.83 -1.39
CA SER A 1 -2.42 -8.19 -2.67
C SER A 1 -1.35 -9.03 -3.36
N ASN A 2 -0.05 -8.88 -3.07
CA ASN A 2 1.01 -9.64 -3.76
C ASN A 2 0.76 -11.17 -3.77
N LEU A 3 0.45 -11.76 -2.61
CA LEU A 3 0.14 -13.20 -2.52
C LEU A 3 -1.13 -13.60 -3.29
N SER A 4 -2.13 -12.74 -3.33
CA SER A 4 -3.38 -12.97 -4.08
C SER A 4 -3.09 -12.97 -5.59
N TRP A 5 -2.31 -12.00 -6.06
CA TRP A 5 -1.86 -11.89 -7.45
C TRP A 5 -0.91 -13.02 -7.87
N LEU A 6 -0.10 -13.57 -6.95
CA LEU A 6 0.66 -14.79 -7.20
C LEU A 6 -0.26 -15.98 -7.48
N GLY A 7 -1.28 -16.19 -6.66
CA GLY A 7 -2.28 -17.24 -6.89
C GLY A 7 -2.99 -17.06 -8.24
N TYR A 8 -3.35 -15.83 -8.59
CA TYR A 8 -3.94 -15.51 -9.89
C TYR A 8 -2.98 -15.80 -11.07
N GLY A 9 -1.72 -15.38 -10.96
CA GLY A 9 -0.69 -15.64 -11.97
C GLY A 9 -0.44 -17.13 -12.18
N CYS A 10 -0.38 -17.93 -11.11
CA CYS A 10 -0.26 -19.38 -11.20
C CYS A 10 -1.45 -20.05 -11.89
N LEU A 11 -2.67 -19.54 -11.69
CA LEU A 11 -3.88 -20.04 -12.34
C LEU A 11 -4.00 -19.65 -13.82
N LYS A 12 -3.35 -18.53 -14.22
CA LYS A 12 -3.31 -18.00 -15.60
C LYS A 12 -2.02 -18.36 -16.36
N PRO A 13 -1.19 -19.27 -15.83
CA PRO A 13 0.25 -19.37 -16.12
C PRO A 13 0.97 -18.08 -16.59
N ASP A 14 0.73 -16.96 -15.90
CA ASP A 14 1.27 -15.65 -16.27
C ASP A 14 2.58 -15.37 -15.51
N TRP A 15 3.71 -15.59 -16.19
CA TRP A 15 5.04 -15.41 -15.60
C TRP A 15 5.33 -13.97 -15.16
N THR A 16 4.82 -12.97 -15.88
CA THR A 16 5.05 -11.56 -15.55
C THR A 16 4.38 -11.22 -14.22
N LEU A 17 3.12 -11.63 -14.05
CA LEU A 17 2.41 -11.50 -12.77
C LEU A 17 3.13 -12.25 -11.65
N ILE A 18 3.57 -13.49 -11.90
CA ILE A 18 4.24 -14.31 -10.89
C ILE A 18 5.55 -13.63 -10.43
N ILE A 19 6.40 -13.22 -11.35
CA ILE A 19 7.72 -12.65 -11.00
C ILE A 19 7.59 -11.35 -10.22
N VAL A 20 6.79 -10.39 -10.72
CA VAL A 20 6.69 -9.07 -10.08
C VAL A 20 6.09 -9.19 -8.67
N ASN A 21 5.05 -10.02 -8.51
CA ASN A 21 4.43 -10.21 -7.20
C ASN A 21 5.29 -11.08 -6.26
N SER A 22 6.16 -11.95 -6.77
CA SER A 22 7.13 -12.71 -5.97
C SER A 22 8.16 -11.77 -5.35
N ILE A 23 8.73 -10.88 -6.17
CA ILE A 23 9.65 -9.84 -5.71
C ILE A 23 8.95 -8.96 -4.66
N GLY A 24 7.73 -8.52 -4.94
CA GLY A 24 6.94 -7.71 -4.01
C GLY A 24 6.65 -8.43 -2.69
N ALA A 25 6.34 -9.72 -2.72
CA ALA A 25 6.12 -10.53 -1.52
C ALA A 25 7.42 -10.72 -0.72
N ALA A 26 8.55 -10.94 -1.39
CA ALA A 26 9.86 -11.04 -0.75
C ALA A 26 10.26 -9.73 -0.05
N LEU A 27 10.13 -8.59 -0.73
CA LEU A 27 10.41 -7.27 -0.16
C LEU A 27 9.50 -6.95 1.03
N GLN A 28 8.21 -7.27 0.93
CA GLN A 28 7.26 -7.08 2.03
C GLN A 28 7.62 -7.96 3.24
N SER A 29 8.06 -9.19 2.99
CA SER A 29 8.48 -10.11 4.05
C SER A 29 9.75 -9.61 4.74
N LEU A 30 10.73 -9.15 3.95
CA LEU A 30 11.96 -8.52 4.47
C LEU A 30 11.64 -7.29 5.32
N TYR A 31 10.74 -6.41 4.85
CA TYR A 31 10.29 -5.24 5.61
C TYR A 31 9.69 -5.64 6.97
N ILE A 32 8.85 -6.67 6.99
CA ILE A 32 8.26 -7.19 8.23
C ILE A 32 9.33 -7.76 9.16
N LEU A 33 10.31 -8.51 8.64
CA LEU A 33 11.42 -9.06 9.43
C LEU A 33 12.27 -7.96 10.07
N VAL A 34 12.65 -6.96 9.29
CA VAL A 34 13.38 -5.78 9.77
C VAL A 34 12.56 -5.07 10.86
N TYR A 35 11.25 -4.91 10.65
CA TYR A 35 10.35 -4.33 11.65
C TYR A 35 10.36 -5.12 12.97
N PHE A 36 10.31 -6.45 12.93
CA PHE A 36 10.40 -7.28 14.13
C PHE A 36 11.77 -7.19 14.81
N TYR A 37 12.86 -7.15 14.04
CA TYR A 37 14.21 -7.04 14.58
C TYR A 37 14.44 -5.72 15.33
N TYR A 38 13.99 -4.60 14.75
CA TYR A 38 14.22 -3.26 15.32
C TYR A 38 13.14 -2.77 16.28
N SER A 39 11.95 -3.37 16.32
CA SER A 39 10.88 -2.95 17.23
C SER A 39 10.99 -3.73 18.55
N PRO A 40 11.51 -3.17 19.65
CA PRO A 40 11.59 -3.90 20.90
C PRO A 40 10.20 -4.31 21.39
N THR A 41 10.06 -5.59 21.77
CA THR A 41 8.85 -6.06 22.44
C THR A 41 8.73 -5.29 23.77
N LYS A 42 7.63 -4.57 23.99
CA LYS A 42 7.31 -4.07 25.33
C LYS A 42 6.95 -5.28 26.20
N VAL A 43 7.96 -5.95 26.74
CA VAL A 43 7.81 -6.97 27.77
C VAL A 43 7.34 -6.25 29.03
N GLY A 44 6.10 -6.53 29.44
CA GLY A 44 5.51 -6.21 30.75
C GLY A 44 5.86 -4.84 31.34
N ALA A 45 4.97 -3.86 31.20
CA ALA A 45 4.84 -2.89 32.28
C ALA A 45 4.47 -3.69 33.55
N GLY A 46 5.44 -3.88 34.45
CA GLY A 46 5.20 -4.41 35.79
C GLY A 46 4.18 -3.55 36.53
N PRO A 47 3.57 -4.06 37.61
CA PRO A 47 2.44 -3.41 38.28
C PRO A 47 2.82 -1.98 38.69
N ALA A 48 1.91 -1.05 38.38
CA ALA A 48 2.07 0.38 38.59
C ALA A 48 2.44 0.69 40.05
N GLY A 49 3.70 1.09 40.26
CA GLY A 49 4.14 1.72 41.50
C GLY A 49 3.50 3.10 41.62
N SER A 50 2.70 3.27 42.66
CA SER A 50 2.14 4.55 43.11
C SER A 50 3.24 5.60 43.26
N GLY A 51 3.09 6.74 42.58
CA GLY A 51 4.05 7.84 42.64
C GLY A 51 3.58 9.01 41.79
N GLY A 52 2.88 9.95 42.42
CA GLY A 52 2.35 11.13 41.76
C GLY A 52 3.44 12.06 41.23
N HIS A 53 3.31 12.45 39.96
CA HIS A 53 3.67 13.78 39.48
C HIS A 53 2.96 14.03 38.14
N ARG A 54 2.04 15.01 38.10
CA ARG A 54 1.46 15.52 36.85
C ARG A 54 2.52 16.37 36.13
N GLY A 55 3.30 15.73 35.27
CA GLY A 55 4.05 16.44 34.22
C GLY A 55 3.11 16.97 33.12
N PRO A 56 3.55 17.94 32.31
CA PRO A 56 2.75 18.52 31.22
C PRO A 56 2.36 17.46 30.18
N PRO A 57 1.31 17.69 29.36
CA PRO A 57 0.82 16.70 28.40
C PRO A 57 1.95 16.31 27.46
N THR A 58 2.49 15.12 27.70
CA THR A 58 3.52 14.51 26.87
C THR A 58 2.93 14.40 25.48
N LEU A 59 3.57 15.00 24.46
CA LEU A 59 3.31 14.67 23.07
C LEU A 59 3.24 13.15 22.99
N THR A 60 2.04 12.60 22.76
CA THR A 60 1.86 11.15 22.71
C THR A 60 2.80 10.63 21.64
N ALA A 61 3.89 9.98 22.06
CA ALA A 61 4.82 9.34 21.15
C ALA A 61 4.00 8.44 20.21
N PRO A 62 4.32 8.40 18.91
CA PRO A 62 3.58 7.57 17.97
C PRO A 62 3.44 6.16 18.54
N ARG A 63 2.20 5.68 18.67
CA ARG A 63 1.93 4.35 19.24
C ARG A 63 2.63 3.31 18.36
N CYS A 64 3.78 2.80 18.78
CA CYS A 64 4.36 1.61 18.16
C CYS A 64 3.32 0.50 18.24
N VAL A 65 2.88 0.01 17.08
CA VAL A 65 1.99 -1.15 17.03
C VAL A 65 2.74 -2.31 17.71
N PRO A 66 2.17 -2.99 18.70
CA PRO A 66 2.84 -4.12 19.32
C PRO A 66 3.15 -5.20 18.28
N GLN A 67 4.34 -5.80 18.35
CA GLN A 67 4.76 -6.91 17.49
C GLN A 67 3.70 -8.02 17.41
N ARG A 68 3.07 -8.39 18.53
CA ARG A 68 1.97 -9.36 18.58
C ARG A 68 0.79 -8.97 17.68
N GLN A 69 0.43 -7.69 17.62
CA GLN A 69 -0.66 -7.23 16.74
C GLN A 69 -0.27 -7.31 15.27
N VAL A 70 0.98 -7.01 14.91
CA VAL A 70 1.47 -7.16 13.53
C VAL A 70 1.48 -8.63 13.13
N LEU A 71 2.03 -9.50 13.98
CA LEU A 71 2.03 -10.95 13.75
C LEU A 71 0.61 -11.49 13.57
N LEU A 72 -0.31 -11.16 14.49
CA LEU A 72 -1.70 -11.58 14.41
C LEU A 72 -2.37 -11.09 13.12
N LYS A 73 -2.12 -9.85 12.69
CA LYS A 73 -2.63 -9.32 11.42
C LYS A 73 -2.07 -10.09 10.22
N VAL A 74 -0.77 -10.38 10.19
CA VAL A 74 -0.15 -11.16 9.11
C VAL A 74 -0.74 -12.57 9.06
N LEU A 75 -0.84 -13.26 10.19
CA LEU A 75 -1.42 -14.60 10.28
C LEU A 75 -2.90 -14.62 9.86
N MET A 76 -3.69 -13.65 10.32
CA MET A 76 -5.09 -13.51 9.91
C MET A 76 -5.23 -13.32 8.39
N VAL A 77 -4.38 -12.48 7.79
CA VAL A 77 -4.38 -12.27 6.34
C VAL A 77 -3.96 -13.54 5.59
N LEU A 78 -2.92 -14.25 6.05
CA LEU A 78 -2.49 -15.51 5.44
C LEU A 78 -3.57 -16.59 5.52
N ALA A 79 -4.20 -16.74 6.69
CA ALA A 79 -5.30 -17.69 6.89
C ALA A 79 -6.50 -17.37 5.98
N LEU A 80 -6.88 -16.09 5.87
CA LEU A 80 -7.96 -15.66 4.99
C LEU A 80 -7.65 -15.96 3.52
N LEU A 81 -6.42 -15.71 3.08
CA LEU A 81 -6.00 -15.99 1.70
C LEU A 81 -5.98 -17.49 1.40
N ALA A 82 -5.47 -18.32 2.32
CA ALA A 82 -5.47 -19.76 2.18
C ALA A 82 -6.89 -20.34 2.14
N ALA A 83 -7.77 -19.86 3.02
CA ALA A 83 -9.18 -20.25 3.04
C ALA A 83 -9.91 -19.84 1.76
N ALA A 84 -9.68 -18.61 1.26
CA ALA A 84 -10.25 -18.15 0.00
C ALA A 84 -9.78 -19.01 -1.18
N TYR A 85 -8.47 -19.31 -1.26
CA TYR A 85 -7.92 -20.17 -2.32
C TYR A 85 -8.49 -21.60 -2.26
N GLY A 86 -8.58 -22.17 -1.05
CA GLY A 86 -9.20 -23.48 -0.84
C GLY A 86 -10.67 -23.49 -1.25
N TYR A 87 -11.44 -22.48 -0.83
CA TYR A 87 -12.84 -22.32 -1.23
C TYR A 87 -13.02 -22.27 -2.74
N PHE A 88 -12.24 -21.43 -3.44
CA PHE A 88 -12.33 -21.33 -4.90
C PHE A 88 -11.93 -22.61 -5.61
N THR A 89 -10.97 -23.36 -5.07
CA THR A 89 -10.49 -24.62 -5.66
C THR A 89 -11.47 -25.77 -5.42
N CYS A 90 -12.09 -25.86 -4.24
CA CYS A 90 -13.03 -26.92 -3.90
C CYS A 90 -14.44 -26.69 -4.46
N TYR A 91 -14.87 -25.42 -4.58
CA TYR A 91 -16.24 -25.08 -5.00
C TYR A 91 -16.36 -24.92 -6.52
N PHE A 92 -15.34 -24.38 -7.20
CA PHE A 92 -15.37 -24.17 -8.65
C PHE A 92 -14.42 -25.14 -9.36
N THR A 93 -15.02 -26.16 -9.98
CA THR A 93 -14.29 -27.15 -10.81
C THR A 93 -13.92 -26.60 -12.19
N ASN A 94 -14.69 -25.64 -12.71
CA ASN A 94 -14.41 -24.99 -13.97
C ASN A 94 -13.27 -23.98 -13.83
N GLU A 95 -12.19 -24.22 -14.56
CA GLU A 95 -10.96 -23.41 -14.55
C GLU A 95 -11.23 -21.93 -14.89
N ASP A 96 -12.04 -21.63 -15.90
CA ASP A 96 -12.31 -20.26 -16.35
C ASP A 96 -13.15 -19.45 -15.35
N THR A 97 -14.15 -20.10 -14.74
CA THR A 97 -14.96 -19.52 -13.67
C THR A 97 -14.09 -19.25 -12.44
N ARG A 98 -13.25 -20.23 -12.05
CA ARG A 98 -12.32 -20.08 -10.93
C ARG A 98 -11.35 -18.92 -11.13
N ARG A 99 -10.74 -18.82 -12.32
CA ARG A 99 -9.85 -17.71 -12.69
C ARG A 99 -10.58 -16.36 -12.55
N SER A 100 -11.79 -16.25 -13.08
CA SER A 100 -12.57 -15.01 -13.05
C SER A 100 -12.88 -14.55 -11.62
N HIS A 101 -13.27 -15.47 -10.73
CA HIS A 101 -13.53 -15.15 -9.32
C HIS A 101 -12.26 -14.78 -8.54
N VAL A 102 -11.16 -15.51 -8.75
CA VAL A 102 -9.88 -15.20 -8.10
C VAL A 102 -9.37 -13.84 -8.60
N GLY A 103 -9.48 -13.56 -9.89
CA GLY A 103 -9.16 -12.26 -10.49
C GLY A 103 -9.97 -11.14 -9.85
N LEU A 104 -11.28 -11.28 -9.81
CA LEU A 104 -12.18 -10.30 -9.18
C LEU A 104 -11.85 -10.05 -7.71
N PHE A 105 -11.56 -11.11 -6.95
CA PHE A 105 -11.14 -11.01 -5.56
C PHE A 105 -9.83 -10.21 -5.42
N CYS A 106 -8.83 -10.50 -6.25
CA CYS A 106 -7.56 -9.78 -6.26
C CYS A 106 -7.75 -8.30 -6.59
N SER A 107 -8.50 -7.99 -7.65
CA SER A 107 -8.80 -6.63 -8.08
C SER A 107 -9.50 -5.83 -6.99
N THR A 108 -10.54 -6.41 -6.37
CA THR A 108 -11.30 -5.75 -5.30
C THR A 108 -10.39 -5.43 -4.12
N PHE A 109 -9.55 -6.39 -3.71
CA PHE A 109 -8.59 -6.17 -2.63
C PHE A 109 -7.60 -5.04 -2.96
N THR A 110 -7.09 -5.00 -4.20
CA THR A 110 -6.21 -3.93 -4.66
C THR A 110 -6.90 -2.56 -4.65
N VAL A 111 -8.16 -2.47 -5.12
CA VAL A 111 -8.94 -1.22 -5.09
C VAL A 111 -9.13 -0.72 -3.65
N VAL A 112 -9.46 -1.60 -2.71
CA VAL A 112 -9.62 -1.24 -1.30
C VAL A 112 -8.30 -0.71 -0.71
N MET A 113 -7.15 -1.26 -1.10
CA MET A 113 -5.84 -0.76 -0.66
C MET A 113 -5.55 0.67 -1.09
N TYR A 114 -6.17 1.17 -2.16
CA TYR A 114 -6.04 2.58 -2.57
C TYR A 114 -6.68 3.57 -1.58
N ALA A 115 -7.50 3.12 -0.62
CA ALA A 115 -8.04 4.01 0.41
C ALA A 115 -6.93 4.76 1.18
N SER A 116 -5.80 4.10 1.47
CA SER A 116 -4.66 4.73 2.16
C SER A 116 -4.06 5.89 1.37
N PRO A 117 -3.58 5.71 0.12
CA PRO A 117 -3.03 6.82 -0.66
C PRO A 117 -4.07 7.90 -1.01
N LEU A 118 -5.37 7.57 -1.07
CA LEU A 118 -6.44 8.56 -1.20
C LEU A 118 -6.59 9.44 0.05
N ALA A 119 -6.49 8.85 1.25
CA ALA A 119 -6.53 9.61 2.49
C ALA A 119 -5.36 10.60 2.59
N ASP A 120 -4.16 10.18 2.17
CA ASP A 120 -2.99 11.06 2.09
C ASP A 120 -3.21 12.19 1.08
N LEU A 121 -3.82 11.91 -0.07
CA LEU A 121 -4.15 12.91 -1.07
C LEU A 121 -5.17 13.94 -0.54
N ALA A 122 -6.23 13.48 0.13
CA ALA A 122 -7.21 14.35 0.77
C ALA A 122 -6.56 15.27 1.83
N LYS A 123 -5.60 14.72 2.59
CA LYS A 123 -4.81 15.50 3.56
C LYS A 123 -3.99 16.60 2.89
N VAL A 124 -3.36 16.32 1.75
CA VAL A 124 -2.57 17.31 0.98
C VAL A 124 -3.44 18.44 0.44
N ILE A 125 -4.61 18.12 -0.11
CA ILE A 125 -5.55 19.12 -0.62
C ILE A 125 -5.99 20.06 0.50
N ARG A 126 -6.25 19.51 1.70
CA ARG A 126 -6.63 20.29 2.88
C ARG A 126 -5.47 21.10 3.46
N SER A 127 -4.27 20.53 3.55
CA SER A 127 -3.10 21.18 4.14
C SER A 127 -2.40 22.15 3.18
N ARG A 128 -2.73 22.11 1.88
CA ARG A 128 -2.07 22.86 0.81
C ARG A 128 -0.55 22.72 0.81
N SER A 129 -0.03 21.58 1.27
CA SER A 129 1.40 21.30 1.32
C SER A 129 1.70 19.91 0.78
N THR A 130 2.62 19.83 -0.17
CA THR A 130 3.11 18.59 -0.79
C THR A 130 4.27 17.95 0.00
N ARG A 131 4.57 18.44 1.21
CA ARG A 131 5.71 17.96 2.04
C ARG A 131 5.67 16.46 2.36
N CYS A 132 4.47 15.87 2.37
CA CYS A 132 4.26 14.43 2.59
C CYS A 132 4.34 13.60 1.29
N LEU A 133 4.43 14.23 0.11
CA LEU A 133 4.46 13.56 -1.18
C LEU A 133 5.89 13.53 -1.75
N SER A 134 6.33 12.35 -2.15
CA SER A 134 7.58 12.18 -2.90
C SER A 134 7.28 12.21 -4.41
N PHE A 135 7.94 13.13 -5.12
CA PHE A 135 7.81 13.26 -6.57
C PHE A 135 8.28 11.99 -7.31
N PRO A 136 9.48 11.41 -7.03
CA PRO A 136 9.89 10.15 -7.64
C PRO A 136 8.90 9.00 -7.41
N LEU A 137 8.36 8.88 -6.19
CA LEU A 137 7.38 7.84 -5.88
C LEU A 137 6.09 8.00 -6.71
N THR A 138 5.67 9.25 -6.94
CA THR A 138 4.49 9.55 -7.76
C THR A 138 4.72 9.16 -9.22
N VAL A 139 5.90 9.48 -9.78
CA VAL A 139 6.25 9.11 -11.16
C VAL A 139 6.35 7.59 -11.31
N THR A 140 7.01 6.90 -10.39
CA THR A 140 7.10 5.42 -10.41
C THR A 140 5.72 4.79 -10.31
N THR A 141 4.84 5.31 -9.46
CA THR A 141 3.46 4.81 -9.33
C THR A 141 2.66 5.03 -10.60
N PHE A 142 2.81 6.19 -11.25
CA PHE A 142 2.15 6.49 -12.52
C PHE A 142 2.60 5.52 -13.62
N LEU A 143 3.92 5.33 -13.78
CA LEU A 143 4.48 4.43 -14.78
C LEU A 143 4.06 2.98 -14.51
N ALA A 144 4.19 2.50 -13.27
CA ALA A 144 3.78 1.15 -12.90
C ALA A 144 2.29 0.92 -13.17
N SER A 145 1.42 1.83 -12.75
CA SER A 145 -0.04 1.71 -12.94
C SER A 145 -0.42 1.75 -14.42
N SER A 146 0.25 2.60 -15.21
CA SER A 146 0.05 2.68 -16.66
C SER A 146 0.49 1.39 -17.35
N SER A 147 1.67 0.87 -16.99
CA SER A 147 2.18 -0.40 -17.52
C SER A 147 1.24 -1.56 -17.22
N TRP A 148 0.73 -1.69 -15.98
CA TRP A 148 -0.22 -2.75 -15.64
C TRP A 148 -1.58 -2.59 -16.32
N THR A 149 -2.04 -1.36 -16.51
CA THR A 149 -3.29 -1.09 -17.24
C THR A 149 -3.14 -1.48 -18.72
N LEU A 150 -2.04 -1.09 -19.36
CA LEU A 150 -1.72 -1.47 -20.74
C LEU A 150 -1.50 -2.98 -20.88
N TYR A 151 -0.85 -3.60 -19.90
CA TYR A 151 -0.65 -5.05 -19.86
C TYR A 151 -1.98 -5.81 -19.76
N GLY A 152 -2.86 -5.39 -18.85
CA GLY A 152 -4.22 -5.94 -18.74
C GLY A 152 -5.02 -5.75 -20.02
N LEU A 153 -4.92 -4.58 -20.66
CA LEU A 153 -5.55 -4.30 -21.96
C LEU A 153 -5.03 -5.25 -23.06
N TRP A 154 -3.71 -5.45 -23.14
CA TRP A 154 -3.09 -6.35 -24.11
C TRP A 154 -3.54 -7.80 -23.93
N LEU A 155 -3.67 -8.25 -22.68
CA LEU A 155 -4.19 -9.58 -22.34
C LEU A 155 -5.72 -9.68 -22.40
N LYS A 156 -6.43 -8.59 -22.72
CA LYS A 156 -7.90 -8.48 -22.63
C LYS A 156 -8.45 -8.93 -21.27
N ASP A 157 -7.70 -8.61 -20.22
CA ASP A 157 -7.98 -9.02 -18.85
C ASP A 157 -8.42 -7.81 -18.01
N PRO A 158 -9.74 -7.63 -17.81
CA PRO A 158 -10.25 -6.50 -17.05
C PRO A 158 -9.85 -6.56 -15.57
N TYR A 159 -9.54 -7.75 -15.03
CA TYR A 159 -9.17 -7.91 -13.63
C TYR A 159 -7.81 -7.30 -13.34
N ILE A 160 -6.86 -7.35 -14.28
CA ILE A 160 -5.56 -6.67 -14.18
C ILE A 160 -5.71 -5.17 -14.47
N MET A 161 -6.49 -4.83 -15.50
CA MET A 161 -6.61 -3.46 -16.01
C MET A 161 -7.29 -2.52 -15.01
N VAL A 162 -8.51 -2.83 -14.59
CA VAL A 162 -9.38 -1.97 -13.78
C VAL A 162 -8.74 -1.51 -12.45
N PRO A 163 -8.14 -2.37 -11.63
CA PRO A 163 -7.62 -1.94 -10.33
C PRO A 163 -6.42 -0.99 -10.42
N ASN A 164 -5.75 -0.86 -11.58
CA ASN A 164 -4.62 0.04 -11.75
C ASN A 164 -5.03 1.46 -12.19
N VAL A 165 -6.25 1.64 -12.73
CA VAL A 165 -6.77 2.95 -13.14
C VAL A 165 -6.79 4.00 -12.01
N PRO A 166 -7.19 3.66 -10.76
CA PRO A 166 -7.07 4.60 -9.63
C PRO A 166 -5.63 5.06 -9.37
N GLY A 167 -4.63 4.20 -9.62
CA GLY A 167 -3.21 4.54 -9.49
C GLY A 167 -2.77 5.60 -10.49
N ILE A 168 -3.26 5.53 -11.73
CA ILE A 168 -3.05 6.54 -12.76
C ILE A 168 -3.73 7.84 -12.35
N ALA A 169 -5.03 7.79 -12.04
CA ALA A 169 -5.83 8.97 -11.72
C ALA A 169 -5.24 9.73 -10.52
N THR A 170 -4.91 9.03 -9.43
CA THR A 170 -4.35 9.68 -8.24
C THR A 170 -2.94 10.24 -8.50
N SER A 171 -2.13 9.59 -9.35
CA SER A 171 -0.81 10.12 -9.71
C SER A 171 -0.90 11.38 -10.56
N VAL A 172 -1.84 11.45 -11.51
CA VAL A 172 -2.09 12.68 -12.30
C VAL A 172 -2.47 13.84 -11.39
N VAL A 173 -3.37 13.62 -10.43
CA VAL A 173 -3.74 14.65 -9.45
C VAL A 173 -2.52 15.10 -8.62
N ARG A 174 -1.68 14.17 -8.17
CA ARG A 174 -0.46 14.51 -7.42
C ARG A 174 0.54 15.32 -8.25
N LEU A 175 0.77 14.94 -9.50
CA LEU A 175 1.65 15.69 -10.41
C LEU A 175 1.12 17.10 -10.68
N TRP A 176 -0.20 17.25 -10.86
CA TRP A 176 -0.84 18.55 -10.98
C TRP A 176 -0.67 19.39 -9.70
N LEU A 177 -0.84 18.80 -8.51
CA LEU A 177 -0.60 19.47 -7.23
C LEU A 177 0.85 19.91 -7.08
N PHE A 178 1.82 19.08 -7.49
CA PHE A 178 3.24 19.46 -7.49
C PHE A 178 3.50 20.67 -8.38
N TRP A 179 2.88 20.73 -9.56
CA TRP A 179 3.02 21.88 -10.45
C TRP A 179 2.35 23.14 -9.86
N ARG A 180 1.17 23.00 -9.24
CA ARG A 180 0.39 24.14 -8.69
C ARG A 180 0.96 24.71 -7.40
N TYR A 181 1.53 23.87 -6.55
CA TYR A 181 2.13 24.20 -5.25
C TYR A 181 3.67 24.13 -5.28
N ALA A 182 4.29 24.00 -6.46
CA ALA A 182 5.71 24.21 -6.61
C ALA A 182 6.05 25.56 -5.99
N PRO A 183 7.06 25.66 -5.11
CA PRO A 183 7.52 26.95 -4.62
C PRO A 183 7.76 27.82 -5.85
N GLY A 184 7.03 28.93 -5.95
CA GLY A 184 7.42 30.00 -6.83
C GLY A 184 8.90 30.26 -6.59
N ARG A 185 9.65 30.53 -7.65
CA ARG A 185 11.00 31.07 -7.53
C ARG A 185 10.93 32.35 -6.70
N ASP A 186 10.95 32.24 -5.38
CA ASP A 186 11.15 33.38 -4.50
C ASP A 186 12.59 33.80 -4.75
N ASN A 187 12.69 34.89 -5.50
CA ASN A 187 13.91 35.58 -5.88
C ASN A 187 14.84 35.69 -4.66
N PRO A 188 16.03 35.05 -4.66
CA PRO A 188 16.99 35.17 -3.57
C PRO A 188 17.57 36.59 -3.43
N TYR A 189 17.26 37.50 -4.35
CA TYR A 189 17.66 38.91 -4.29
C TYR A 189 16.47 39.80 -3.95
N ARG A 190 16.07 39.83 -2.68
CA ARG A 190 15.48 41.05 -2.10
C ARG A 190 16.58 41.71 -1.28
N PRO A 191 17.34 42.68 -1.83
CA PRO A 191 18.31 43.42 -1.04
C PRO A 191 17.57 44.12 0.09
N LEU A 192 18.05 43.97 1.32
CA LEU A 192 17.64 44.74 2.48
C LEU A 192 18.13 46.18 2.31
N HIS A 193 17.45 46.99 1.50
CA HIS A 193 17.64 48.43 1.48
C HIS A 193 16.33 49.16 1.14
N ALA A 194 15.71 49.73 2.17
CA ALA A 194 15.16 51.09 2.24
C ALA A 194 14.51 51.29 3.62
#